data_AF-A0AAV5IUQ2-F1
#
_entry.id   AF-A0AAV5IUQ2-F1
#
_cell.length_a   1.000
_cell.length_b   1.000
_cell.length_c   1.000
_cell.angle_alpha   90.00
_cell.angle_beta   90.00
_cell.angle_gamma   90.00
#
_symmetry.space_group_name_H-M   'P 1'
#
loop_
_entity.id
_entity.type
_entity.pdbx_description
1 polymer ?
#
loop_
_entity_poly.entity_id
_entity_poly.type
_entity_poly.pdbx_seq_one_letter_code
_entity_poly.pdbx_strand_id
1 'polypeptide(L)'
;MGPSSVTPTNSSSTQLGHRSLPSTQSLTGIWNLTNPGVISHNEILEMYRDYVNPNFAWENFTIEEQNKILAAPRCNNEMDATKLKSEFPHLLSAKESLVKYVFEPNKKIIAA
;
A
#
# COMPACT_ATOMS: atom_id res chain seq x y z
N MET A 1 -9.04 -15.43 59.02
CA MET A 1 -7.90 -15.36 58.08
C MET A 1 -8.34 -16.11 56.81
N GLY A 2 -9.26 -15.60 55.98
CA GLY A 2 -9.10 -14.45 55.10
C GLY A 2 -8.34 -14.88 53.82
N PRO A 3 -8.99 -15.48 52.80
CA PRO A 3 -8.31 -15.83 51.56
C PRO A 3 -8.00 -14.57 50.74
N SER A 4 -6.73 -14.41 50.39
CA SER A 4 -6.17 -13.26 49.67
C SER A 4 -6.84 -13.04 48.31
N SER A 5 -7.32 -11.82 48.10
CA SER A 5 -7.84 -11.32 46.83
C SER A 5 -6.68 -11.12 45.83
N VAL A 6 -6.63 -11.95 44.79
CA VAL A 6 -5.79 -11.69 43.61
C VAL A 6 -6.58 -10.75 42.70
N THR A 7 -6.15 -9.50 42.61
CA THR A 7 -6.67 -8.53 41.63
C THR A 7 -6.15 -8.89 40.24
N PRO A 8 -6.99 -8.98 39.19
CA PRO A 8 -6.49 -9.09 37.83
C PRO A 8 -5.96 -7.73 37.38
N THR A 9 -4.67 -7.68 37.05
CA THR A 9 -4.03 -6.54 36.39
C THR A 9 -4.63 -6.36 35.01
N ASN A 10 -5.26 -5.21 34.78
CA ASN A 10 -5.79 -4.78 33.49
C ASN A 10 -4.62 -4.43 32.56
N SER A 11 -4.10 -5.41 31.83
CA SER A 11 -3.19 -5.14 30.71
C SER A 11 -4.03 -4.75 29.50
N SER A 12 -4.12 -3.46 29.24
CA SER A 12 -4.67 -2.87 28.02
C SER A 12 -3.81 -3.29 26.82
N SER A 13 -3.93 -4.54 26.40
CA SER A 13 -3.46 -4.99 25.11
C SER A 13 -4.40 -4.37 24.09
N THR A 14 -3.92 -3.32 23.42
CA THR A 14 -4.52 -2.75 22.22
C THR A 14 -4.83 -3.90 21.27
N GLN A 15 -6.07 -4.38 21.28
CA GLN A 15 -6.57 -5.25 20.23
C GLN A 15 -6.61 -4.38 18.98
N LEU A 16 -5.52 -4.39 18.22
CA LEU A 16 -5.56 -4.11 16.80
C LEU A 16 -6.71 -4.98 16.27
N GLY A 17 -7.82 -4.34 15.93
CA GLY A 17 -9.04 -4.99 15.51
C GLY A 17 -8.73 -5.86 14.30
N HIS A 18 -8.41 -7.13 14.56
CA HIS A 18 -8.37 -8.18 13.58
C HIS A 18 -9.84 -8.46 13.25
N ARG A 19 -10.45 -7.53 12.49
CA ARG A 19 -11.76 -7.73 11.91
C ARG A 19 -11.58 -8.94 11.00
N SER A 20 -12.10 -10.08 11.43
CA SER A 20 -12.24 -11.27 10.62
C SER A 20 -12.87 -10.83 9.31
N LEU A 21 -12.12 -10.92 8.21
CA LEU A 21 -12.68 -10.75 6.87
C LEU A 21 -13.87 -11.72 6.77
N PRO A 22 -15.07 -11.28 6.35
CA PRO A 22 -16.21 -12.16 6.25
C PRO A 22 -15.85 -13.29 5.29
N SER A 23 -15.69 -14.49 5.84
CA SER A 23 -15.14 -15.68 5.18
C SER A 23 -16.12 -16.35 4.21
N THR A 24 -17.06 -15.61 3.61
CA THR A 24 -18.23 -16.19 2.94
C THR A 24 -18.67 -15.50 1.65
N GLN A 25 -17.77 -14.81 0.95
CA GLN A 25 -18.02 -14.46 -0.45
C GLN A 25 -17.19 -15.40 -1.32
N SER A 26 -17.83 -16.43 -1.87
CA SER A 26 -17.24 -17.29 -2.89
C SER A 26 -17.15 -16.52 -4.21
N LEU A 27 -16.27 -15.51 -4.24
CA LEU A 27 -15.98 -14.73 -5.44
C LEU A 27 -15.24 -15.63 -6.42
N THR A 28 -15.81 -15.82 -7.61
CA THR A 28 -15.23 -16.64 -8.67
C THR A 28 -15.04 -15.81 -9.95
N GLY A 29 -14.38 -16.40 -10.95
CA GLY A 29 -14.07 -15.73 -12.22
C GLY A 29 -12.82 -14.85 -12.17
N ILE A 30 -12.65 -14.03 -13.22
CA ILE A 30 -11.46 -13.19 -13.41
C ILE A 30 -11.66 -11.82 -12.76
N TRP A 31 -10.62 -11.31 -12.10
CA TRP A 31 -10.61 -10.03 -11.40
C TRP A 31 -9.31 -9.28 -11.70
N ASN A 32 -9.42 -7.98 -11.97
CA ASN A 32 -8.27 -7.09 -12.00
C ASN A 32 -7.93 -6.70 -10.56
N LEU A 33 -6.78 -7.17 -10.07
CA LEU A 33 -6.34 -7.01 -8.68
C LEU A 33 -5.29 -5.90 -8.54
N THR A 34 -5.62 -4.72 -9.05
CA THR A 34 -4.84 -3.50 -8.87
C THR A 34 -5.70 -2.46 -8.17
N ASN A 35 -5.06 -1.56 -7.41
CA ASN A 35 -5.77 -0.39 -6.89
C ASN A 35 -6.36 0.43 -8.06
N PRO A 36 -7.51 1.09 -7.86
CA PRO A 36 -8.06 1.99 -8.86
C PRO A 36 -7.11 3.14 -9.19
N GLY A 37 -7.08 3.52 -10.47
CA GLY A 37 -6.25 4.58 -11.02
C GLY A 37 -4.82 4.14 -11.32
N VAL A 38 -4.07 5.06 -11.93
CA VAL A 38 -2.69 4.85 -12.36
C VAL A 38 -1.73 5.70 -11.54
N ILE A 39 -0.47 5.24 -11.48
CA ILE A 39 0.63 6.01 -10.93
C ILE A 39 1.87 5.77 -11.78
N SER A 40 2.59 6.85 -12.08
CA SER A 40 3.82 6.81 -12.85
C SER A 40 5.04 6.58 -11.95
N HIS A 41 6.15 6.15 -12.56
CA HIS A 41 7.42 5.98 -11.87
C HIS A 41 7.87 7.27 -11.16
N ASN A 42 7.76 8.42 -11.84
CA ASN A 42 8.20 9.70 -11.28
C ASN A 42 7.37 10.10 -10.05
N GLU A 43 6.06 9.89 -10.06
CA GLU A 43 5.22 10.18 -8.89
C GLU A 43 5.60 9.31 -7.68
N ILE A 44 5.96 8.04 -7.89
CA ILE A 44 6.45 7.17 -6.81
C ILE A 44 7.80 7.66 -6.28
N LEU A 45 8.73 8.05 -7.17
CA LEU A 45 10.06 8.50 -6.79
C LEU A 45 10.02 9.86 -6.07
N GLU A 46 9.09 10.74 -6.43
CA GLU A 46 8.78 11.97 -5.70
C GLU A 46 8.26 11.66 -4.28
N MET A 47 7.29 10.75 -4.15
CA MET A 47 6.83 10.31 -2.82
C MET A 47 7.96 9.68 -2.01
N TYR A 48 8.84 8.90 -2.64
CA TYR A 48 10.01 8.33 -1.97
C TYR A 48 10.97 9.41 -1.46
N ARG A 49 11.26 10.41 -2.30
CA ARG A 49 12.08 11.56 -1.91
C ARG A 49 11.45 12.29 -0.72
N ASP A 50 10.17 12.59 -0.78
CA ASP A 50 9.50 13.45 0.20
C ASP A 50 9.25 12.74 1.54
N TYR A 51 9.00 11.42 1.54
CA TYR A 51 8.70 10.66 2.75
C TYR A 51 9.90 9.90 3.33
N VAL A 52 10.86 9.45 2.50
CA VAL A 52 11.91 8.54 2.93
C VAL A 52 13.31 9.17 2.87
N ASN A 53 13.65 9.87 1.79
CA ASN A 53 14.99 10.45 1.60
C ASN A 53 14.97 11.71 0.72
N PRO A 54 14.97 12.92 1.29
CA PRO A 54 14.90 14.17 0.52
C PRO A 54 16.07 14.41 -0.43
N ASN A 55 17.21 13.76 -0.18
CA ASN A 55 18.40 13.87 -1.03
C ASN A 55 18.41 12.82 -2.14
N PHE A 56 17.36 12.01 -2.28
CA PHE A 56 17.25 11.04 -3.35
C PHE A 56 17.05 11.76 -4.70
N ALA A 57 17.91 11.43 -5.66
CA ALA A 57 17.86 11.93 -7.03
C ALA A 57 17.79 10.75 -8.00
N TRP A 58 17.15 10.98 -9.15
CA TRP A 58 17.06 10.00 -10.22
C TRP A 58 17.12 10.71 -11.56
N GLU A 59 17.44 9.96 -12.61
CA GLU A 59 17.41 10.41 -14.00
C GLU A 59 16.39 9.58 -14.77
N ASN A 60 15.70 10.23 -15.70
CA ASN A 60 14.75 9.54 -16.57
C ASN A 60 15.48 8.98 -17.79
N PHE A 61 14.97 7.86 -18.31
CA PHE A 61 15.42 7.30 -19.57
C PHE A 61 14.53 7.75 -20.72
N THR A 62 15.13 7.88 -21.91
CA THR A 62 14.37 7.85 -23.16
C THR A 62 13.88 6.42 -23.43
N ILE A 63 12.82 6.29 -24.25
CA ILE A 63 12.27 4.97 -24.61
C ILE A 63 13.30 4.15 -25.41
N GLU A 64 14.10 4.82 -26.21
CA GLU A 64 15.18 4.25 -27.02
C GLU A 64 16.28 3.65 -26.14
N GLU A 65 16.65 4.33 -25.05
CA GLU A 65 17.60 3.81 -24.07
C GLU A 65 17.01 2.62 -23.31
N GLN A 66 15.75 2.72 -22.87
CA GLN A 66 15.06 1.63 -22.19
C GLN A 66 15.01 0.36 -23.05
N ASN A 67 14.68 0.48 -24.33
CA ASN A 67 14.58 -0.66 -25.26
C ASN A 67 15.92 -1.37 -25.52
N LYS A 68 17.04 -0.66 -25.40
CA LYS A 68 18.39 -1.27 -25.55
C LYS A 68 18.77 -2.12 -24.34
N ILE A 69 18.25 -1.78 -23.16
CA ILE A 69 18.60 -2.43 -21.88
C ILE A 69 17.67 -3.60 -21.60
N LEU A 70 16.40 -3.49 -21.96
CA LEU A 70 15.42 -4.53 -21.68
C LEU A 70 15.50 -5.67 -22.69
N ALA A 71 15.48 -6.91 -22.18
CA ALA A 71 15.40 -8.11 -23.03
C ALA A 71 14.12 -8.19 -23.88
N ALA A 72 13.06 -7.45 -23.49
CA ALA A 72 11.81 -7.32 -24.22
C ALA A 72 11.06 -6.05 -23.77
N PRO A 73 10.17 -5.47 -24.60
CA PRO A 73 9.30 -4.36 -24.21
C PRO A 73 8.46 -4.69 -22.96
N ARG A 74 8.07 -3.66 -22.20
CA ARG A 74 7.21 -3.79 -21.02
C ARG A 74 5.82 -3.26 -21.32
N CYS A 75 4.81 -3.94 -20.78
CA CYS A 75 3.43 -3.49 -20.87
C CYS A 75 3.22 -2.28 -19.95
N ASN A 76 2.61 -1.21 -20.48
CA ASN A 76 2.13 -0.07 -19.71
C ASN A 76 0.61 0.00 -19.92
N ASN A 77 -0.16 -0.44 -18.93
CA ASN A 77 -1.61 -0.52 -19.02
C ASN A 77 -2.30 -0.05 -17.74
N GLU A 78 -3.52 0.48 -17.90
CA GLU A 78 -4.46 0.68 -16.81
C GLU A 78 -5.43 -0.50 -16.79
N MET A 79 -5.71 -1.06 -15.61
CA MET A 79 -6.71 -2.11 -15.45
C MET A 79 -7.97 -1.52 -14.85
N ASP A 80 -9.13 -1.82 -15.45
CA ASP A 80 -10.42 -1.39 -14.91
C ASP A 80 -10.69 -2.09 -13.57
N ALA A 81 -10.75 -1.30 -12.51
CA ALA A 81 -11.01 -1.76 -11.15
C ALA A 81 -12.49 -1.69 -10.76
N THR A 82 -13.41 -1.35 -11.67
CA THR A 82 -14.85 -1.17 -11.38
C THR A 82 -15.45 -2.39 -10.69
N LYS A 83 -15.19 -3.60 -11.23
CA LYS A 83 -15.66 -4.87 -10.64
C LYS A 83 -15.13 -5.09 -9.22
N LEU A 84 -13.86 -4.78 -8.98
CA LEU A 84 -13.25 -4.94 -7.66
C LEU A 84 -13.78 -3.89 -6.67
N LYS A 85 -13.91 -2.64 -7.11
CA LYS A 85 -14.37 -1.52 -6.31
C LYS A 85 -15.85 -1.62 -5.93
N SER A 86 -16.68 -2.27 -6.75
CA SER A 86 -18.09 -2.53 -6.41
C SER A 86 -18.23 -3.48 -5.22
N GLU A 87 -17.44 -4.55 -5.18
CA GLU A 87 -17.45 -5.49 -4.04
C GLU A 87 -16.70 -4.94 -2.81
N PHE A 88 -15.67 -4.12 -3.04
CA PHE A 88 -14.88 -3.51 -1.98
C PHE A 88 -14.91 -1.98 -2.07
N PRO A 89 -16.02 -1.32 -1.66
CA PRO A 89 -16.18 0.13 -1.77
C PRO A 89 -15.09 0.94 -1.06
N HIS A 90 -14.49 0.38 0.00
CA HIS A 90 -13.42 1.01 0.77
C HIS A 90 -12.01 0.84 0.15
N LEU A 91 -11.88 0.17 -0.99
CA LEU A 91 -10.60 -0.01 -1.68
C LEU A 91 -10.02 1.36 -2.09
N LEU A 92 -8.88 1.72 -1.55
CA LEU A 92 -8.22 2.99 -1.83
C LEU A 92 -7.64 3.02 -3.25
N SER A 93 -7.55 4.22 -3.84
CA SER A 93 -6.81 4.41 -5.09
C SER A 93 -5.32 4.09 -4.92
N ALA A 94 -4.59 3.91 -6.02
CA ALA A 94 -3.16 3.57 -5.97
C ALA A 94 -2.36 4.57 -5.13
N LYS A 95 -2.55 5.87 -5.37
CA LYS A 95 -1.85 6.95 -4.65
C LYS A 95 -2.18 6.98 -3.16
N GLU A 96 -3.47 6.94 -2.80
CA GLU A 96 -3.90 6.97 -1.40
C GLU A 96 -3.43 5.73 -0.64
N SER A 97 -3.49 4.56 -1.28
CA SER A 97 -3.01 3.31 -0.71
C SER A 97 -1.51 3.34 -0.45
N LEU A 98 -0.72 3.86 -1.40
CA LEU A 98 0.72 4.04 -1.25
C LEU A 98 1.06 4.99 -0.10
N VAL A 99 0.39 6.15 -0.02
CA VAL A 99 0.63 7.10 1.08
C VAL A 99 0.33 6.44 2.43
N LYS A 100 -0.88 5.91 2.60
CA LYS A 100 -1.35 5.39 3.89
C LYS A 100 -0.60 4.15 4.37
N TYR A 101 -0.35 3.20 3.48
CA TYR A 101 0.18 1.89 3.87
C TYR A 101 1.68 1.71 3.61
N VAL A 102 2.28 2.54 2.76
CA VAL A 102 3.70 2.44 2.42
C VAL A 102 4.49 3.65 2.92
N PHE A 103 4.14 4.87 2.51
CA PHE A 103 4.99 6.02 2.78
C PHE A 103 4.84 6.62 4.18
N GLU A 104 3.62 6.77 4.70
CA GLU A 104 3.39 7.27 6.06
C GLU A 104 4.06 6.40 7.13
N PRO A 105 3.92 5.04 7.11
CA PRO A 105 4.56 4.20 8.12
C PRO A 105 6.09 4.16 8.01
N ASN A 106 6.64 4.41 6.82
CA ASN A 106 8.09 4.42 6.57
C ASN A 106 8.68 5.82 6.58
N LYS A 107 7.90 6.84 6.97
CA LYS A 107 8.37 8.22 7.02
C LYS A 107 9.53 8.32 8.01
N LYS A 108 10.73 8.61 7.50
CA LYS A 108 11.89 8.82 8.37
C LYS A 108 11.75 10.20 9.01
N ILE A 109 11.74 10.24 10.35
CA ILE A 109 11.98 11.50 11.06
C ILE A 109 13.44 11.82 10.82
N ILE A 110 13.70 12.75 9.90
CA ILE A 110 15.04 13.31 9.75
C ILE A 110 15.27 14.10 11.03
N ALA A 111 16.12 13.56 11.92
CA ALA A 111 16.63 14.32 13.04
C ALA A 111 17.30 15.58 12.45
N ALA A 112 16.74 16.74 12.81
CA ALA A 112 17.26 18.04 12.43
C ALA A 112 18.66 18.28 13.02
#